data_AF-A0A1A9ZLE4-F1
#
_entry.id   AF-A0A1A9ZLE4-F1
#
_cell.length_a   1.000
_cell.length_b   1.000
_cell.length_c   1.000
_cell.angle_alpha   90.00
_cell.angle_beta   90.00
_cell.angle_gamma   90.00
#
_symmetry.space_group_name_H-M   'P 1'
#
loop_
_entity.id
_entity.type
_entity.pdbx_description
1 polymer ?
#
loop_
_entity_poly.entity_id
_entity_poly.type
_entity_poly.pdbx_seq_one_letter_code
_entity_poly.pdbx_strand_id
1 'polypeptide(L)'
;MDDQTELKTGVDAVHCSSEKLDKALLALKVRHTVTEHQIDRVNDFTKRIQEDSSGVSLDELNIRLKALHSAFDAFNKEQTKIEEKDFDEISHPNRSKYEELYYCIATTLKVCISKLNNSDSNQTVNASHAILPGEKYDTVKLPKNRIARIFWLNTFTKLHHLVSKLSPAAKASITGIKIIAGNYEIILQRLKDRFKNKKIIGNQHIKQILEHPKIIYANAADLRELIDTMNNHLIGLGNINRPVESWDDLIVYIITSKLDPDTLNKWNEKAPIDRLPTLSELLNFLKRR
;
A
#
# COMPACT_ATOMS: atom_id res chain seq x y z
N MET A 1 -12.93 -41.34 -62.99
CA MET A 1 -13.00 -39.87 -63.17
C MET A 1 -13.43 -39.26 -61.84
N ASP A 2 -12.87 -39.75 -60.73
CA ASP A 2 -13.52 -39.68 -59.41
C ASP A 2 -12.70 -38.93 -58.36
N ASP A 3 -11.43 -38.65 -58.66
CA ASP A 3 -10.46 -38.08 -57.70
C ASP A 3 -10.66 -36.56 -57.48
N GLN A 4 -11.27 -35.85 -58.43
CA GLN A 4 -11.54 -34.40 -58.29
C GLN A 4 -12.79 -34.09 -57.45
N THR A 5 -13.69 -35.06 -57.27
CA THR A 5 -14.95 -34.88 -56.54
C THR A 5 -14.77 -35.00 -55.02
N GLU A 6 -13.87 -35.87 -54.56
CA GLU A 6 -13.56 -36.04 -53.12
C GLU A 6 -12.68 -34.90 -52.57
N LEU A 7 -11.77 -34.36 -53.39
CA LEU A 7 -10.95 -33.20 -53.02
C LEU A 7 -11.79 -31.92 -52.85
N LYS A 8 -12.86 -31.75 -53.63
CA LYS A 8 -13.72 -30.57 -53.56
C LYS A 8 -14.64 -30.59 -52.33
N THR A 9 -15.21 -31.74 -51.99
CA THR A 9 -16.02 -31.92 -50.78
C THR A 9 -15.20 -31.77 -49.49
N GLY A 10 -13.94 -32.19 -49.49
CA GLY A 10 -13.01 -31.96 -48.38
C GLY A 10 -12.69 -30.48 -48.13
N VAL A 11 -12.43 -29.71 -49.19
CA VAL A 11 -12.15 -28.26 -49.09
C VAL A 11 -13.39 -27.48 -48.62
N ASP A 12 -14.57 -27.80 -49.15
CA ASP A 12 -15.83 -27.17 -48.75
C ASP A 12 -16.19 -27.48 -47.28
N ALA A 13 -15.89 -28.68 -46.79
CA ALA A 13 -16.06 -29.06 -45.38
C ALA A 13 -15.11 -28.33 -44.44
N VAL A 14 -13.84 -28.16 -44.83
CA VAL A 14 -12.85 -27.38 -44.07
C VAL A 14 -13.23 -25.90 -44.02
N HIS A 15 -13.68 -25.33 -45.13
CA HIS A 15 -14.11 -23.93 -45.20
C HIS A 15 -15.35 -23.68 -44.32
N CYS A 16 -16.36 -24.55 -44.38
CA CYS A 16 -17.56 -24.49 -43.53
C CYS A 16 -17.24 -24.66 -42.04
N SER A 17 -16.24 -25.49 -41.70
CA SER A 17 -15.77 -25.66 -40.32
C SER A 17 -15.06 -24.39 -39.79
N SER A 18 -14.20 -23.77 -40.62
CA SER A 18 -13.52 -22.51 -40.31
C SER A 18 -14.53 -21.38 -40.06
N GLU A 19 -15.50 -21.18 -40.95
CA GLU A 19 -16.51 -20.13 -40.79
C GLU A 19 -17.37 -20.28 -39.52
N LYS A 20 -17.66 -21.53 -39.12
CA LYS A 20 -18.38 -21.82 -37.88
C LYS A 20 -17.54 -21.48 -36.64
N LEU A 21 -16.24 -21.74 -36.71
CA LEU A 21 -15.30 -21.44 -35.63
C LEU A 21 -15.16 -19.92 -35.43
N ASP A 22 -15.07 -19.17 -36.52
CA ASP A 22 -15.00 -17.70 -36.52
C ASP A 22 -16.29 -17.06 -35.97
N LYS A 23 -17.47 -17.53 -36.38
CA LYS A 23 -18.75 -17.07 -35.83
C LYS A 23 -18.88 -17.35 -34.33
N ALA A 24 -18.40 -18.50 -33.87
CA ALA A 24 -18.43 -18.87 -32.46
C ALA A 24 -17.48 -18.01 -31.61
N LEU A 25 -16.31 -17.66 -32.13
CA LEU A 25 -15.36 -16.74 -31.49
C LEU A 25 -15.94 -15.32 -31.43
N LEU A 26 -16.54 -14.83 -32.52
CA LEU A 26 -17.21 -13.53 -32.54
C LEU A 26 -18.32 -13.45 -31.48
N ALA A 27 -19.15 -14.50 -31.35
CA ALA A 27 -20.20 -14.56 -30.35
C ALA A 27 -19.65 -14.55 -28.90
N LEU A 28 -18.47 -15.15 -28.67
CA LEU A 28 -17.78 -15.10 -27.38
C LEU A 28 -17.30 -13.67 -27.07
N LYS A 29 -16.64 -13.01 -28.02
CA LYS A 29 -16.17 -11.62 -27.87
C LYS A 29 -17.33 -10.66 -27.62
N VAL A 30 -18.46 -10.83 -28.31
CA VAL A 30 -19.67 -10.04 -28.06
C VAL A 30 -20.16 -10.24 -26.61
N ARG A 31 -20.28 -11.48 -26.13
CA ARG A 31 -20.70 -11.72 -24.73
C ARG A 31 -19.71 -11.17 -23.71
N HIS A 32 -18.41 -11.25 -24.00
CA HIS A 32 -17.35 -10.68 -23.17
C HIS A 32 -17.49 -9.15 -23.04
N THR A 33 -17.70 -8.44 -24.15
CA THR A 33 -17.93 -6.98 -24.10
C THR A 33 -19.21 -6.64 -23.32
N VAL A 34 -20.25 -7.47 -23.37
CA VAL A 34 -21.46 -7.24 -22.56
C VAL A 34 -21.15 -7.31 -21.06
N THR A 35 -20.33 -8.28 -20.62
CA THR A 35 -19.95 -8.38 -19.20
C THR A 35 -19.04 -7.23 -18.75
N GLU A 36 -18.16 -6.74 -19.64
CA GLU A 36 -17.37 -5.52 -19.39
C GLU A 36 -18.27 -4.32 -19.11
N HIS A 37 -19.25 -4.06 -19.98
CA HIS A 37 -20.21 -2.95 -19.80
C HIS A 37 -21.03 -3.08 -18.52
N GLN A 38 -21.35 -4.30 -18.08
CA GLN A 38 -22.04 -4.52 -16.80
C GLN A 38 -21.17 -4.09 -15.62
N ILE A 39 -19.89 -4.46 -15.62
CA ILE A 39 -18.92 -4.05 -14.59
C ILE A 39 -18.76 -2.52 -14.60
N ASP A 40 -18.63 -1.92 -15.78
CA ASP A 40 -18.45 -0.46 -15.92
C ASP A 40 -19.68 0.33 -15.44
N ARG A 41 -20.90 -0.17 -15.66
CA ARG A 41 -22.11 0.46 -15.10
C ARG A 41 -22.14 0.47 -13.58
N VAL A 42 -21.67 -0.61 -12.94
CA VAL A 42 -21.55 -0.65 -11.48
C VAL A 42 -20.42 0.28 -11.02
N ASN A 43 -19.32 0.34 -11.76
CA ASN A 43 -18.23 1.28 -11.49
C ASN A 43 -18.72 2.74 -11.50
N ASP A 44 -19.46 3.14 -12.52
CA ASP A 44 -19.97 4.51 -12.63
C ASP A 44 -20.97 4.83 -11.53
N PHE A 45 -21.79 3.86 -11.12
CA PHE A 45 -22.59 4.00 -9.91
C PHE A 45 -21.73 4.21 -8.67
N THR A 46 -20.65 3.42 -8.49
CA THR A 46 -19.75 3.60 -7.34
C THR A 46 -19.03 4.95 -7.33
N LYS A 47 -18.76 5.55 -8.50
CA LYS A 47 -18.22 6.91 -8.58
C LYS A 47 -19.26 7.94 -8.13
N ARG A 48 -20.50 7.81 -8.59
CA ARG A 48 -21.61 8.71 -8.19
C ARG A 48 -21.84 8.71 -6.68
N ILE A 49 -21.89 7.53 -6.05
CA ILE A 49 -22.12 7.44 -4.59
C ILE A 49 -20.96 8.00 -3.74
N GLN A 50 -19.76 8.07 -4.31
CA GLN A 50 -18.58 8.68 -3.67
C GLN A 50 -18.62 10.21 -3.72
N GLU A 51 -19.29 10.77 -4.73
CA GLU A 51 -19.51 12.21 -4.88
C GLU A 51 -20.73 12.67 -4.06
N ASP A 52 -21.84 11.94 -4.16
CA ASP A 52 -23.07 12.18 -3.43
C ASP A 52 -23.68 10.87 -2.91
N SER A 53 -23.69 10.71 -1.59
CA SER A 53 -24.23 9.53 -0.92
C SER A 53 -25.71 9.67 -0.54
N SER A 54 -26.36 10.78 -0.91
CA SER A 54 -27.77 11.00 -0.60
C SER A 54 -28.68 10.08 -1.44
N GLY A 55 -29.62 9.40 -0.79
CA GLY A 55 -30.65 8.59 -1.46
C GLY A 55 -30.28 7.15 -1.81
N VAL A 56 -29.11 6.64 -1.43
CA VAL A 56 -28.72 5.25 -1.70
C VAL A 56 -29.25 4.30 -0.63
N SER A 57 -30.07 3.32 -1.02
CA SER A 57 -30.57 2.28 -0.13
C SER A 57 -29.54 1.16 0.09
N LEU A 58 -29.53 0.59 1.30
CA LEU A 58 -28.76 -0.61 1.64
C LEU A 58 -29.09 -1.78 0.70
N ASP A 59 -30.36 -1.95 0.35
CA ASP A 59 -30.81 -3.01 -0.55
C ASP A 59 -30.28 -2.82 -1.97
N GLU A 60 -30.26 -1.58 -2.47
CA GLU A 60 -29.70 -1.28 -3.79
C GLU A 60 -28.21 -1.62 -3.85
N LEU A 61 -27.45 -1.31 -2.79
CA LEU A 61 -26.03 -1.65 -2.71
C LEU A 61 -25.80 -3.17 -2.71
N ASN A 62 -26.61 -3.92 -1.97
CA ASN A 62 -26.52 -5.38 -1.93
C ASN A 62 -26.89 -6.02 -3.28
N ILE A 63 -27.94 -5.51 -3.95
CA ILE A 63 -28.34 -5.97 -5.29
C ILE A 63 -27.23 -5.71 -6.30
N ARG A 64 -26.64 -4.51 -6.30
CA ARG A 64 -25.55 -4.15 -7.22
C ARG A 64 -24.26 -4.93 -6.92
N LEU A 65 -23.96 -5.22 -5.66
CA LEU A 65 -22.82 -6.06 -5.29
C LEU A 65 -23.00 -7.50 -5.81
N LYS A 66 -24.21 -8.07 -5.67
CA LYS A 66 -24.54 -9.38 -6.24
C LYS A 66 -24.43 -9.39 -7.77
N ALA A 67 -24.94 -8.34 -8.43
CA ALA A 67 -24.83 -8.19 -9.88
C ALA A 67 -23.36 -8.08 -10.34
N LEU A 68 -22.52 -7.37 -9.60
CA LEU A 68 -21.08 -7.26 -9.87
C LEU A 68 -20.38 -8.62 -9.77
N HIS A 69 -20.65 -9.40 -8.72
CA HIS A 69 -20.11 -10.76 -8.57
C HIS A 69 -20.50 -11.63 -9.77
N SER A 70 -21.79 -11.65 -10.12
CA SER A 70 -22.28 -12.43 -11.26
C SER A 70 -21.66 -12.00 -12.59
N ALA A 71 -21.48 -10.69 -12.80
CA ALA A 71 -20.90 -10.16 -14.04
C ALA A 71 -19.41 -10.52 -14.16
N PHE A 72 -18.67 -10.46 -13.06
CA PHE A 72 -17.25 -10.83 -13.03
C PHE A 72 -17.02 -12.33 -13.23
N ASP A 73 -17.87 -13.18 -12.64
CA ASP A 73 -17.80 -14.63 -12.88
C ASP A 73 -18.09 -14.97 -14.36
N ALA A 74 -19.09 -14.31 -14.96
CA ALA A 74 -19.40 -14.45 -16.37
C ALA A 74 -18.25 -13.95 -17.27
N PHE A 75 -17.65 -12.81 -16.94
CA PHE A 75 -16.47 -12.27 -17.63
C PHE A 75 -15.33 -13.28 -17.64
N ASN A 76 -14.95 -13.83 -16.47
CA ASN A 76 -13.86 -14.81 -16.37
C ASN A 76 -14.13 -16.08 -17.18
N LYS A 77 -15.40 -16.54 -17.19
CA LYS A 77 -15.81 -17.72 -17.95
C LYS A 77 -15.71 -17.49 -19.46
N GLU A 78 -16.17 -16.34 -19.96
CA GLU A 78 -16.09 -16.04 -21.39
C GLU A 78 -14.64 -15.73 -21.81
N GLN A 79 -13.87 -15.01 -21.00
CA GLN A 79 -12.45 -14.71 -21.26
C GLN A 79 -11.61 -16.00 -21.34
N THR A 80 -11.84 -16.97 -20.46
CA THR A 80 -11.13 -18.27 -20.51
C THR A 80 -11.42 -19.01 -21.83
N LYS A 81 -12.68 -19.03 -22.27
CA LYS A 81 -13.07 -19.67 -23.55
C LYS A 81 -12.51 -18.93 -24.78
N ILE A 82 -12.24 -17.64 -24.65
CA ILE A 82 -11.61 -16.83 -25.69
C ILE A 82 -10.13 -17.16 -25.75
N GLU A 83 -9.43 -17.15 -24.61
CA GLU A 83 -8.01 -17.52 -24.49
C GLU A 83 -7.72 -18.95 -24.98
N GLU A 84 -8.66 -19.89 -24.79
CA GLU A 84 -8.58 -21.26 -25.32
C GLU A 84 -8.66 -21.33 -26.86
N LYS A 85 -9.31 -20.34 -27.51
CA LYS A 85 -9.59 -20.34 -28.96
C LYS A 85 -8.73 -19.36 -29.75
N ASP A 86 -8.22 -18.33 -29.10
CA ASP A 86 -7.45 -17.24 -29.70
C ASP A 86 -6.16 -17.05 -28.91
N PHE A 87 -5.07 -17.64 -29.42
CA PHE A 87 -3.76 -17.65 -28.74
C PHE A 87 -3.16 -16.24 -28.61
N ASP A 88 -3.51 -15.33 -29.52
CA ASP A 88 -3.03 -13.95 -29.50
C ASP A 88 -3.68 -13.15 -28.36
N GLU A 89 -4.87 -13.56 -27.89
CA GLU A 89 -5.63 -12.91 -26.82
C GLU A 89 -5.12 -13.27 -25.41
N ILE A 90 -4.31 -14.33 -25.29
CA ILE A 90 -3.59 -14.71 -24.05
C ILE A 90 -2.62 -13.59 -23.62
N SER A 91 -2.13 -12.80 -24.58
CA SER A 91 -1.21 -11.70 -24.33
C SER A 91 -1.90 -10.37 -23.99
N HIS A 92 -3.24 -10.31 -23.94
CA HIS A 92 -3.94 -9.05 -23.69
C HIS A 92 -4.05 -8.73 -22.18
N PRO A 93 -3.71 -7.49 -21.75
CA PRO A 93 -3.77 -7.07 -20.34
C PRO A 93 -5.22 -6.88 -19.81
N ASN A 94 -6.23 -7.28 -20.58
CA ASN A 94 -7.63 -6.99 -20.30
C ASN A 94 -8.14 -7.73 -19.06
N ARG A 95 -7.68 -8.98 -18.85
CA ARG A 95 -8.00 -9.76 -17.64
C ARG A 95 -7.55 -9.08 -16.36
N SER A 96 -6.29 -8.64 -16.32
CA SER A 96 -5.73 -7.92 -15.16
C SER A 96 -6.47 -6.61 -14.89
N LYS A 97 -6.85 -5.88 -15.95
CA LYS A 97 -7.60 -4.62 -15.83
C LYS A 97 -8.96 -4.82 -15.17
N TYR A 98 -9.76 -5.77 -15.65
CA TYR A 98 -11.12 -6.00 -15.12
C TYR A 98 -11.11 -6.70 -13.76
N GLU A 99 -10.10 -7.51 -13.46
CA GLU A 99 -9.88 -8.08 -12.12
C GLU A 99 -9.60 -6.99 -11.08
N GLU A 100 -8.71 -6.04 -11.39
CA GLU A 100 -8.44 -4.89 -10.52
C GLU A 100 -9.67 -4.01 -10.33
N LEU A 101 -10.41 -3.73 -11.41
CA LEU A 101 -11.67 -2.98 -11.37
C LEU A 101 -12.70 -3.65 -10.46
N TYR A 102 -12.91 -4.96 -10.62
CA TYR A 102 -13.84 -5.74 -9.82
C TYR A 102 -13.55 -5.61 -8.32
N TYR A 103 -12.29 -5.83 -7.90
CA TYR A 103 -11.93 -5.73 -6.48
C TYR A 103 -12.12 -4.31 -5.93
N CYS A 104 -11.82 -3.28 -6.73
CA CYS A 104 -12.05 -1.88 -6.33
C CYS A 104 -13.54 -1.57 -6.11
N ILE A 105 -14.40 -1.98 -7.04
CA ILE A 105 -15.85 -1.73 -6.96
C ILE A 105 -16.44 -2.53 -5.79
N ALA A 106 -16.10 -3.82 -5.65
CA ALA A 106 -16.64 -4.70 -4.61
C ALA A 106 -16.28 -4.21 -3.20
N THR A 107 -15.03 -3.79 -2.99
CA THR A 107 -14.60 -3.24 -1.68
C THR A 107 -15.28 -1.92 -1.37
N THR A 108 -15.48 -1.06 -2.37
CA THR A 108 -16.21 0.21 -2.22
C THR A 108 -17.66 -0.05 -1.78
N LEU A 109 -18.39 -0.93 -2.48
CA LEU A 109 -19.76 -1.28 -2.14
C LEU A 109 -19.87 -1.89 -0.73
N LYS A 110 -18.98 -2.82 -0.36
CA LYS A 110 -18.95 -3.41 0.99
C LYS A 110 -18.73 -2.38 2.10
N VAL A 111 -17.89 -1.37 1.84
CA VAL A 111 -17.67 -0.26 2.79
C VAL A 111 -18.92 0.63 2.91
N CYS A 112 -19.64 0.90 1.82
CA CYS A 112 -20.89 1.65 1.88
C CYS A 112 -21.97 0.88 2.65
N ILE A 113 -22.09 -0.43 2.42
CA ILE A 113 -22.99 -1.33 3.13
C ILE A 113 -22.71 -1.31 4.64
N SER A 114 -21.44 -1.44 5.05
CA SER A 114 -21.09 -1.44 6.48
C SER A 114 -21.36 -0.11 7.18
N LYS A 115 -21.21 1.03 6.47
CA LYS A 115 -21.55 2.35 7.01
C LYS A 115 -23.04 2.51 7.27
N LEU A 116 -23.89 2.01 6.38
CA LEU A 116 -25.35 2.05 6.55
C LEU A 116 -25.80 1.12 7.69
N ASN A 117 -25.28 -0.10 7.75
CA ASN A 117 -25.58 -1.03 8.87
C ASN A 117 -25.20 -0.48 10.25
N ASN A 118 -24.08 0.25 10.34
CA ASN A 118 -23.64 0.86 11.60
C ASN A 118 -24.41 2.14 11.96
N SER A 119 -25.12 2.75 11.01
CA SER A 119 -25.94 3.94 11.27
C SER A 119 -27.26 3.57 11.98
N ASP A 120 -27.75 2.35 11.78
CA ASP A 120 -28.95 1.83 12.47
C ASP A 120 -28.68 1.28 13.88
N SER A 121 -27.40 1.10 14.28
CA SER A 121 -27.02 0.41 15.53
C SER A 121 -26.53 1.30 16.68
N ASN A 122 -26.61 2.64 16.60
CA ASN A 122 -26.14 3.52 17.68
C ASN A 122 -27.28 4.27 18.39
N GLN A 123 -28.04 3.54 19.21
CA GLN A 123 -28.57 4.06 20.48
C GLN A 123 -27.71 3.50 21.63
N THR A 124 -27.06 4.40 22.37
CA THR A 124 -26.37 4.19 23.67
C THR A 124 -25.13 3.26 23.58
N VAL A 125 -23.98 3.52 24.19
CA VAL A 125 -23.70 3.60 25.62
C VAL A 125 -22.30 4.19 25.87
N ASN A 126 -22.25 5.11 26.84
CA ASN A 126 -21.20 5.49 27.80
C ASN A 126 -19.73 5.64 27.39
N ALA A 127 -19.27 6.88 27.58
CA ALA A 127 -17.93 7.20 28.02
C ALA A 127 -17.55 6.39 29.27
N SER A 128 -16.35 5.81 29.28
CA SER A 128 -15.65 5.45 30.50
C SER A 128 -14.15 5.63 30.31
N HIS A 129 -13.61 6.41 31.24
CA HIS A 129 -12.20 6.73 31.42
C HIS A 129 -11.31 5.49 31.51
N ALA A 130 -10.10 5.59 30.95
CA ALA A 130 -8.88 5.07 31.55
C ALA A 130 -7.67 5.85 31.01
N ILE A 131 -6.82 6.33 31.91
CA ILE A 131 -5.55 7.02 31.65
C ILE A 131 -4.41 6.00 31.90
N LEU A 132 -3.33 6.17 31.13
CA LEU A 132 -1.93 5.74 31.31
C LEU A 132 -1.53 4.39 30.67
N PRO A 133 -0.23 4.14 30.42
CA PRO A 133 0.82 5.01 29.86
C PRO A 133 1.70 4.30 28.80
N GLY A 134 2.39 5.06 27.95
CA GLY A 134 3.56 4.59 27.20
C GLY A 134 3.28 3.82 25.91
N GLU A 135 3.28 4.52 24.77
CA GLU A 135 3.35 3.87 23.46
C GLU A 135 4.65 4.28 22.75
N LYS A 136 5.46 3.26 22.45
CA LYS A 136 6.55 3.30 21.49
C LYS A 136 5.98 3.71 20.14
N TYR A 137 6.55 4.73 19.51
CA TYR A 137 6.23 5.07 18.13
C TYR A 137 7.01 4.14 17.21
N ASP A 138 6.37 3.06 16.76
CA ASP A 138 6.88 2.31 15.63
C ASP A 138 6.84 3.20 14.39
N THR A 139 8.02 3.59 13.93
CA THR A 139 8.20 4.21 12.62
C THR A 139 7.66 3.24 11.57
N VAL A 140 6.53 3.60 10.96
CA VAL A 140 5.96 2.90 9.80
C VAL A 140 6.96 3.01 8.65
N LYS A 141 7.85 2.02 8.52
CA LYS A 141 8.66 1.83 7.31
C LYS A 141 7.71 1.39 6.20
N LEU A 142 7.36 2.33 5.32
CA LEU A 142 6.67 2.03 4.06
C LEU A 142 7.63 1.21 3.17
N PRO A 143 7.27 -0.02 2.76
CA PRO A 143 8.08 -0.78 1.82
C PRO A 143 8.06 -0.10 0.45
N LYS A 144 9.24 0.23 -0.07
CA LYS A 144 9.45 0.97 -1.33
C LYS A 144 9.01 0.23 -2.61
N ASN A 145 8.45 -0.99 -2.53
CA ASN A 145 8.08 -1.80 -3.70
C ASN A 145 6.58 -2.03 -3.92
N ARG A 146 5.71 -1.11 -3.50
CA ARG A 146 4.27 -1.12 -3.89
C ARG A 146 3.74 0.19 -4.47
N ILE A 147 4.61 1.15 -4.80
CA ILE A 147 4.18 2.47 -5.28
C ILE A 147 3.65 2.42 -6.73
N ALA A 148 4.08 1.44 -7.52
CA ALA A 148 3.53 1.23 -8.87
C ALA A 148 2.09 0.66 -8.85
N ARG A 149 1.68 -0.05 -7.78
CA ARG A 149 0.35 -0.69 -7.68
C ARG A 149 -0.75 0.22 -7.11
N ILE A 150 -0.41 1.48 -6.81
CA ILE A 150 -1.32 2.49 -6.24
C ILE A 150 -1.67 3.56 -7.30
N PHE A 151 -1.07 3.49 -8.49
CA PHE A 151 -1.25 4.52 -9.52
C PHE A 151 -2.67 4.59 -10.10
N TRP A 152 -3.51 3.58 -9.87
CA TRP A 152 -4.91 3.54 -10.34
C TRP A 152 -5.97 3.34 -9.24
N LEU A 153 -5.66 3.65 -7.98
CA LEU A 153 -6.69 3.73 -6.93
C LEU A 153 -7.39 5.10 -6.98
N ASN A 154 -8.72 5.09 -7.13
CA ASN A 154 -9.61 6.23 -7.01
C ASN A 154 -9.30 7.01 -5.71
N THR A 155 -9.23 8.35 -5.80
CA THR A 155 -8.80 9.26 -4.72
C THR A 155 -9.56 9.02 -3.40
N PHE A 156 -10.83 8.62 -3.49
CA PHE A 156 -11.63 8.23 -2.34
C PHE A 156 -11.09 7.00 -1.59
N THR A 157 -10.73 5.93 -2.32
CA THR A 157 -10.21 4.69 -1.74
C THR A 157 -8.85 4.91 -1.10
N LYS A 158 -8.00 5.75 -1.72
CA LYS A 158 -6.73 6.20 -1.14
C LYS A 158 -6.95 6.96 0.17
N LEU A 159 -7.91 7.88 0.19
CA LEU A 159 -8.24 8.66 1.38
C LEU A 159 -8.78 7.78 2.51
N HIS A 160 -9.72 6.88 2.20
CA HIS A 160 -10.33 6.01 3.20
C HIS A 160 -9.31 5.04 3.81
N HIS A 161 -8.42 4.48 2.98
CA HIS A 161 -7.31 3.67 3.45
C HIS A 161 -6.33 4.49 4.30
N LEU A 162 -6.03 5.73 3.92
CA LEU A 162 -5.20 6.63 4.73
C LEU A 162 -5.84 6.84 6.11
N VAL A 163 -7.10 7.28 6.16
CA VAL A 163 -7.82 7.58 7.40
C VAL A 163 -7.95 6.33 8.30
N SER A 164 -8.20 5.15 7.74
CA SER A 164 -8.31 3.93 8.55
C SER A 164 -7.02 3.58 9.28
N LYS A 165 -5.86 3.88 8.66
CA LYS A 165 -4.51 3.66 9.21
C LYS A 165 -4.02 4.78 10.13
N LEU A 166 -4.74 5.89 10.26
CA LEU A 166 -4.35 6.98 11.16
C LEU A 166 -4.57 6.60 12.63
N SER A 167 -3.62 7.00 13.47
CA SER A 167 -3.76 6.94 14.93
C SER A 167 -4.90 7.86 15.41
N PRO A 168 -5.47 7.62 16.61
CA PRO A 168 -6.53 8.46 17.17
C PRO A 168 -6.16 9.96 17.21
N ALA A 169 -4.90 10.26 17.57
CA ALA A 169 -4.38 11.64 17.58
C ALA A 169 -4.35 12.28 16.19
N ALA A 170 -4.10 11.50 15.14
CA ALA A 170 -4.13 11.97 13.75
C ALA A 170 -5.56 12.12 13.23
N LYS A 171 -6.48 11.23 13.59
CA LYS A 171 -7.92 11.37 13.28
C LYS A 171 -8.53 12.61 13.93
N ALA A 172 -8.08 12.98 15.14
CA ALA A 172 -8.47 14.21 15.82
C ALA A 172 -8.08 15.49 15.04
N SER A 173 -7.12 15.43 14.13
CA SER A 173 -6.68 16.59 13.33
C SER A 173 -7.56 16.90 12.12
N ILE A 174 -8.38 15.94 11.73
CA ILE A 174 -9.21 15.97 10.52
C ILE A 174 -10.70 15.83 10.84
N THR A 175 -11.09 15.84 12.12
CA THR A 175 -12.46 15.55 12.60
C THR A 175 -13.51 16.55 12.09
N GLY A 176 -13.09 17.72 11.62
CA GLY A 176 -13.97 18.72 10.98
C GLY A 176 -13.98 18.70 9.45
N ILE A 177 -13.27 17.78 8.80
CA ILE A 177 -13.20 17.69 7.34
C ILE A 177 -13.96 16.45 6.86
N LYS A 178 -14.91 16.64 5.94
CA LYS A 178 -15.65 15.53 5.32
C LYS A 178 -14.68 14.63 4.55
N ILE A 179 -14.70 13.33 4.82
CA ILE A 179 -13.85 12.32 4.16
C ILE A 179 -14.45 12.00 2.78
N ILE A 180 -14.18 12.86 1.80
CA ILE A 180 -14.59 12.72 0.39
C ILE A 180 -13.38 12.92 -0.53
N ALA A 181 -13.46 12.42 -1.76
CA ALA A 181 -12.36 12.48 -2.73
C ALA A 181 -11.82 13.91 -2.93
N GLY A 182 -12.71 14.90 -3.04
CA GLY A 182 -12.34 16.31 -3.24
C GLY A 182 -11.59 16.96 -2.07
N ASN A 183 -11.58 16.34 -0.89
CA ASN A 183 -10.86 16.84 0.28
C ASN A 183 -9.54 16.11 0.55
N TYR A 184 -9.11 15.21 -0.35
CA TYR A 184 -7.92 14.38 -0.12
C TYR A 184 -6.67 15.23 0.10
N GLU A 185 -6.44 16.21 -0.76
CA GLU A 185 -5.29 17.12 -0.72
C GLU A 185 -5.32 17.97 0.56
N ILE A 186 -6.49 18.44 0.96
CA ILE A 186 -6.68 19.25 2.19
C ILE A 186 -6.38 18.41 3.44
N ILE A 187 -6.90 17.17 3.49
CA ILE A 187 -6.64 16.23 4.59
C ILE A 187 -5.17 15.88 4.66
N LEU A 188 -4.56 15.56 3.52
CA LEU A 188 -3.14 15.22 3.43
C LEU A 188 -2.27 16.41 3.85
N GLN A 189 -2.62 17.63 3.44
CA GLN A 189 -1.90 18.83 3.83
C GLN A 189 -2.03 19.10 5.33
N ARG A 190 -3.22 18.99 5.91
CA ARG A 190 -3.45 19.20 7.35
C ARG A 190 -2.72 18.15 8.22
N LEU A 191 -2.66 16.91 7.75
CA LEU A 191 -1.84 15.86 8.36
C LEU A 191 -0.36 16.18 8.24
N LYS A 192 0.11 16.66 7.09
CA LYS A 192 1.50 17.13 6.93
C LYS A 192 1.78 18.30 7.86
N ASP A 193 0.92 19.30 7.96
CA ASP A 193 1.17 20.47 8.81
C ASP A 193 1.27 20.09 10.29
N ARG A 194 0.40 19.18 10.76
CA ARG A 194 0.41 18.72 12.15
C ARG A 194 1.54 17.75 12.47
N PHE A 195 1.80 16.78 11.59
CA PHE A 195 2.73 15.67 11.87
C PHE A 195 4.11 15.82 11.22
N LYS A 196 4.28 16.72 10.25
CA LYS A 196 5.58 17.06 9.63
C LYS A 196 6.21 18.27 10.31
N ASN A 197 5.97 18.47 11.61
CA ASN A 197 6.72 19.46 12.37
C ASN A 197 8.17 19.01 12.52
N LYS A 198 9.01 19.42 11.55
CA LYS A 198 10.43 19.07 11.48
C LYS A 198 11.19 19.38 12.77
N LYS A 199 10.75 20.37 13.55
CA LYS A 199 11.34 20.71 14.85
C LYS A 199 11.08 19.61 15.89
N ILE A 200 9.84 19.13 16.00
CA ILE A 200 9.48 18.07 16.95
C ILE A 200 10.16 16.75 16.55
N ILE A 201 10.08 16.39 15.26
CA ILE A 201 10.72 15.17 14.73
C ILE A 201 12.25 15.22 14.95
N GLY A 202 12.88 16.34 14.60
CA GLY A 202 14.32 16.53 14.79
C GLY A 202 14.72 16.43 16.26
N ASN A 203 14.00 17.12 17.15
CA ASN A 203 14.26 17.07 18.59
C ASN A 203 14.08 15.65 19.15
N GLN A 204 13.11 14.88 18.65
CA GLN A 204 12.91 13.50 19.07
C GLN A 204 14.07 12.61 18.63
N HIS A 205 14.55 12.72 17.39
CA HIS A 205 15.75 11.99 16.95
C HIS A 205 16.98 12.34 17.79
N ILE A 206 17.23 13.64 18.04
CA ILE A 206 18.36 14.09 18.88
C ILE A 206 18.24 13.52 20.29
N LYS A 207 17.05 13.60 20.89
CA LYS A 207 16.77 13.06 22.22
C LYS A 207 17.08 11.57 22.29
N GLN A 208 16.59 10.78 21.34
CA GLN A 208 16.81 9.32 21.32
C GLN A 208 18.29 8.94 21.11
N ILE A 209 19.03 9.71 20.30
CA ILE A 209 20.48 9.52 20.15
C ILE A 209 21.21 9.74 21.50
N LEU A 210 20.90 10.84 22.19
CA LEU A 210 21.59 11.21 23.43
C LEU A 210 21.18 10.32 24.62
N GLU A 211 19.90 9.97 24.71
CA GLU A 211 19.33 9.19 25.81
C GLU A 211 19.40 7.68 25.60
N HIS A 212 19.99 7.21 24.49
CA HIS A 212 20.16 5.77 24.25
C HIS A 212 20.85 5.09 25.44
N PRO A 213 20.35 3.95 25.93
CA PRO A 213 20.91 3.27 27.10
C PRO A 213 22.34 2.83 26.85
N LYS A 214 23.16 2.82 27.91
CA LYS A 214 24.51 2.29 27.85
C LYS A 214 24.47 0.76 27.88
N ILE A 215 25.25 0.13 27.00
CA ILE A 215 25.43 -1.32 26.98
C ILE A 215 26.31 -1.71 28.18
N ILE A 216 25.79 -2.60 29.03
CA ILE A 216 26.47 -3.01 30.26
C ILE A 216 27.38 -4.22 29.99
N TYR A 217 26.95 -5.13 29.12
CA TYR A 217 27.69 -6.36 28.79
C TYR A 217 27.87 -6.47 27.28
N ALA A 218 29.06 -6.90 26.86
CA ALA A 218 29.37 -7.09 25.45
C ALA A 218 28.50 -8.21 24.84
N ASN A 219 27.46 -7.81 24.11
CA ASN A 219 26.59 -8.69 23.36
C ASN A 219 26.50 -8.22 21.90
N ALA A 220 26.75 -9.12 20.95
CA ALA A 220 26.72 -8.81 19.53
C ALA A 220 25.33 -8.35 19.03
N ALA A 221 24.24 -8.81 19.68
CA ALA A 221 22.89 -8.35 19.35
C ALA A 221 22.70 -6.87 19.74
N ASP A 222 23.08 -6.51 20.96
CA ASP A 222 22.92 -5.15 21.50
C ASP A 222 23.81 -4.14 20.75
N LEU A 223 25.03 -4.55 20.37
CA LEU A 223 25.93 -3.73 19.55
C LEU A 223 25.33 -3.48 18.16
N ARG A 224 24.73 -4.49 17.53
CA ARG A 224 24.06 -4.34 16.24
C ARG A 224 22.83 -3.45 16.34
N GLU A 225 22.04 -3.61 17.39
CA GLU A 225 20.87 -2.77 17.66
C GLU A 225 21.27 -1.31 17.88
N LEU A 226 22.34 -1.04 18.64
CA LEU A 226 22.90 0.30 18.83
C LEU A 226 23.28 0.94 17.48
N ILE A 227 24.04 0.21 16.66
CA ILE A 227 24.45 0.68 15.32
C ILE A 227 23.24 1.00 14.45
N ASP A 228 22.28 0.08 14.38
CA ASP A 228 21.11 0.23 13.54
C ASP A 228 20.23 1.39 14.02
N THR A 229 20.06 1.54 15.34
CA THR A 229 19.27 2.62 15.95
C THR A 229 19.90 3.98 15.68
N MET A 230 21.21 4.13 15.88
CA MET A 230 21.94 5.37 15.62
C MET A 230 21.87 5.76 14.14
N ASN A 231 22.13 4.81 13.24
CA ASN A 231 22.02 5.05 11.80
C ASN A 231 20.59 5.42 11.37
N ASN A 232 19.57 4.74 11.89
CA ASN A 232 18.17 5.06 11.60
C ASN A 232 17.83 6.50 12.02
N HIS A 233 18.33 6.98 13.16
CA HIS A 233 18.10 8.36 13.61
C HIS A 233 18.85 9.39 12.76
N LEU A 234 20.09 9.11 12.33
CA LEU A 234 20.83 9.97 11.42
C LEU A 234 20.15 10.09 10.05
N ILE A 235 19.69 8.97 9.49
CA ILE A 235 18.89 8.96 8.26
C ILE A 235 17.60 9.77 8.44
N GLY A 236 16.93 9.63 9.59
CA GLY A 236 15.74 10.43 9.94
C GLY A 236 16.01 11.93 9.96
N LEU A 237 17.15 12.35 10.53
CA LEU A 237 17.61 13.73 10.54
C LEU A 237 17.99 14.25 9.14
N GLY A 238 18.63 13.42 8.32
CA GLY A 238 18.89 13.74 6.91
C GLY A 238 17.61 13.96 6.11
N ASN A 239 16.57 13.14 6.33
CA ASN A 239 15.27 13.27 5.67
C ASN A 239 14.51 14.56 6.00
N ILE A 240 14.88 15.26 7.07
CA ILE A 240 14.35 16.59 7.42
C ILE A 240 15.31 17.74 7.04
N ASN A 241 16.33 17.46 6.21
CA ASN A 241 17.35 18.37 5.71
C ASN A 241 18.28 18.92 6.82
N ARG A 242 18.71 18.08 7.75
CA ARG A 242 19.81 18.43 8.68
C ARG A 242 21.16 17.99 8.09
N PRO A 243 22.23 18.77 8.29
CA PRO A 243 23.57 18.47 7.76
C PRO A 243 24.25 17.40 8.63
N VAL A 244 23.80 16.15 8.51
CA VAL A 244 24.31 15.03 9.31
C VAL A 244 25.67 14.53 8.80
N GLU A 245 26.10 14.91 7.59
CA GLU A 245 27.35 14.46 7.00
C GLU A 245 28.59 14.98 7.73
N SER A 246 28.46 16.05 8.51
CA SER A 246 29.57 16.67 9.24
C SER A 246 29.56 16.35 10.75
N TRP A 247 28.78 15.35 11.18
CA TRP A 247 28.59 15.03 12.60
C TRP A 247 29.39 13.82 13.08
N ASP A 248 30.26 13.28 12.24
CA ASP A 248 31.04 12.07 12.51
C ASP A 248 31.70 12.11 13.91
N ASP A 249 32.42 13.18 14.24
CA ASP A 249 33.12 13.31 15.52
C ASP A 249 32.18 13.23 16.73
N LEU A 250 31.03 13.91 16.64
CA LEU A 250 30.02 13.93 17.71
C LEU A 250 29.36 12.57 17.86
N ILE A 251 29.01 11.92 16.75
CA ILE A 251 28.35 10.62 16.77
C ILE A 251 29.31 9.53 17.25
N VAL A 252 30.58 9.57 16.83
CA VAL A 252 31.59 8.63 17.34
C VAL A 252 31.75 8.77 18.86
N TYR A 253 31.82 9.99 19.36
CA TYR A 253 31.87 10.22 20.81
C TYR A 253 30.61 9.68 21.52
N ILE A 254 29.42 9.95 20.98
CA ILE A 254 28.17 9.45 21.57
C ILE A 254 28.16 7.92 21.57
N ILE A 255 28.44 7.27 20.45
CA ILE A 255 28.42 5.80 20.35
C ILE A 255 29.42 5.19 21.33
N THR A 256 30.67 5.69 21.36
CA THR A 256 31.71 5.16 22.27
C THR A 256 31.32 5.32 23.75
N SER A 257 30.60 6.39 24.12
CA SER A 257 30.06 6.57 25.48
C SER A 257 28.99 5.52 25.87
N LYS A 258 28.34 4.89 24.88
CA LYS A 258 27.30 3.86 25.09
C LYS A 258 27.85 2.44 25.05
N LEU A 259 29.12 2.23 24.72
CA LEU A 259 29.73 0.90 24.67
C LEU A 259 30.04 0.37 26.07
N ASP A 260 30.10 -0.95 26.18
CA ASP A 260 30.65 -1.64 27.34
C ASP A 260 32.18 -1.41 27.43
N PRO A 261 32.79 -1.51 28.62
CA PRO A 261 34.21 -1.23 28.82
C PRO A 261 35.14 -2.09 27.94
N ASP A 262 34.81 -3.36 27.73
CA ASP A 262 35.65 -4.28 26.94
C ASP A 262 35.61 -3.93 25.45
N THR A 263 34.49 -3.43 24.96
CA THR A 263 34.35 -2.96 23.58
C THR A 263 35.05 -1.64 23.38
N LEU A 264 34.91 -0.73 24.33
CA LEU A 264 35.58 0.57 24.30
C LEU A 264 37.11 0.43 24.31
N ASN A 265 37.67 -0.43 25.16
CA ASN A 265 39.12 -0.65 25.22
C ASN A 265 39.69 -1.16 23.90
N LYS A 266 39.06 -2.20 23.32
CA LYS A 266 39.46 -2.75 22.02
C LYS A 266 39.29 -1.77 20.86
N TRP A 267 38.31 -0.85 20.95
CA TRP A 267 38.18 0.23 19.99
C TRP A 267 39.33 1.22 20.11
N ASN A 268 39.66 1.65 21.32
CA ASN A 268 40.75 2.60 21.58
C ASN A 268 42.12 2.07 21.13
N GLU A 269 42.36 0.76 21.21
CA GLU A 269 43.58 0.13 20.67
C GLU A 269 43.68 0.18 19.15
N LYS A 270 42.54 0.19 18.45
CA LYS A 270 42.46 0.14 16.99
C LYS A 270 42.24 1.50 16.34
N ALA A 271 41.69 2.45 17.10
CA ALA A 271 41.38 3.78 16.61
C ALA A 271 42.67 4.53 16.21
N PRO A 272 42.61 5.40 15.18
CA PRO A 272 43.73 6.28 14.84
C PRO A 272 44.12 7.14 16.04
N ILE A 273 45.42 7.27 16.29
CA ILE A 273 45.97 8.09 17.38
C ILE A 273 46.19 9.54 16.93
N ASP A 274 46.42 9.73 15.63
CA ASP A 274 46.83 10.99 15.00
C ASP A 274 45.67 11.88 14.56
N ARG A 275 44.45 11.33 14.50
CA ARG A 275 43.24 12.07 14.09
C ARG A 275 41.98 11.53 14.73
N LEU A 276 40.89 12.30 14.63
CA LEU A 276 39.57 11.80 14.99
C LEU A 276 39.12 10.70 14.02
N PRO A 277 38.59 9.58 14.54
CA PRO A 277 38.03 8.52 13.72
C PRO A 277 36.74 8.96 13.04
N THR A 278 36.54 8.50 11.82
CA THR A 278 35.27 8.69 11.09
C THR A 278 34.21 7.73 11.63
N LEU A 279 32.93 8.07 11.42
CA LEU A 279 31.83 7.20 11.81
C LEU A 279 31.91 5.84 11.09
N SER A 280 32.31 5.84 9.81
CA SER A 280 32.48 4.64 9.01
C SER A 280 33.52 3.67 9.62
N GLU A 281 34.63 4.18 10.14
CA GLU A 281 35.68 3.36 10.79
C GLU A 281 35.15 2.67 12.05
N LEU A 282 34.42 3.40 12.90
CA LEU A 282 33.79 2.86 14.10
C LEU A 282 32.75 1.79 13.75
N LEU A 283 31.86 2.07 12.80
CA LEU A 283 30.82 1.13 12.39
C LEU A 283 31.41 -0.16 11.81
N ASN A 284 32.50 -0.05 11.02
CA ASN A 284 33.19 -1.21 10.46
C ASN A 284 33.89 -2.05 11.55
N PHE A 285 34.40 -1.42 12.61
CA PHE A 285 34.92 -2.15 13.77
C PHE A 285 33.80 -2.90 14.50
N LEU A 286 32.72 -2.22 14.85
CA LEU A 286 31.63 -2.80 15.63
C LEU A 286 30.90 -3.94 14.89
N LYS A 287 30.81 -3.88 13.55
CA LYS A 287 30.24 -4.96 12.73
C LYS A 287 31.05 -6.26 12.71
N ARG A 288 32.36 -6.20 13.03
CA ARG A 288 33.27 -7.36 13.01
C ARG A 288 33.35 -8.06 14.37
N ARG A 289 32.65 -7.55 15.38
CA ARG A 289 32.59 -8.08 16.74
C ARG A 289 31.31 -8.87 16.93
#